data_AF-A0A2R7J293-F1
#
_entry.id   AF-A0A2R7J293-F1
#
_cell.length_a   1.000
_cell.length_b   1.000
_cell.length_c   1.000
_cell.angle_alpha   90.00
_cell.angle_beta   90.00
_cell.angle_gamma   90.00
#
_symmetry.space_group_name_H-M   'P 1'
#
loop_
_entity.id
_entity.type
_entity.pdbx_description
1 polymer ?
#
loop_
_entity_poly.entity_id
_entity_poly.type
_entity_poly.pdbx_seq_one_letter_code
_entity_poly.pdbx_strand_id
1 'polypeptide(L)' 'MDGVSAPILYTFRRCPYAMRARLALTVSGVACEQREVALSDKPAAMLAASPKGTV' A
#
# COMPACT_ATOMS: atom_id res chain seq x y z
N MET A 1 -13.94 19.85 9.91
CA MET A 1 -13.75 18.39 10.01
C MET A 1 -12.89 18.00 8.84
N ASP A 2 -11.57 18.16 9.00
CA ASP A 2 -10.64 18.07 7.88
C ASP A 2 -10.53 16.60 7.45
N GLY A 3 -11.13 16.32 6.30
CA GLY A 3 -11.21 15.03 5.65
C GLY A 3 -9.83 14.55 5.19
N VAL A 4 -9.00 14.12 6.13
CA VAL A 4 -7.75 13.46 5.82
C VAL A 4 -8.06 12.00 5.52
N SER A 5 -8.11 11.64 4.23
CA SER A 5 -8.08 10.22 3.86
C SER A 5 -6.77 9.64 4.37
N ALA A 6 -6.83 8.54 5.13
CA ALA A 6 -5.63 7.86 5.59
C ALA A 6 -4.75 7.50 4.37
N PRO A 7 -3.40 7.55 4.49
CA PRO A 7 -2.50 7.10 3.43
C PRO A 7 -2.83 5.68 2.98
N ILE A 8 -2.70 5.39 1.69
CA ILE A 8 -2.98 4.06 1.13
C ILE A 8 -1.66 3.29 0.98
N LEU A 9 -1.58 2.13 1.62
CA LEU A 9 -0.56 1.12 1.39
C LEU A 9 -1.07 0.12 0.33
N TYR A 10 -0.58 0.23 -0.90
CA TYR A 10 -0.73 -0.84 -1.89
C TYR A 10 0.19 -2.01 -1.49
N THR A 11 -0.38 -3.19 -1.29
CA THR A 11 0.34 -4.35 -0.75
C THR A 11 0.01 -5.63 -1.53
N PHE A 12 0.99 -6.51 -1.70
CA PHE A 12 0.77 -7.87 -2.21
C PHE A 12 0.96 -8.88 -1.09
N ARG A 13 -0.08 -9.66 -0.79
CA ARG A 13 -0.13 -10.54 0.38
C ARG A 13 1.07 -11.49 0.49
N ARG A 14 1.49 -12.07 -0.64
CA ARG A 14 2.57 -13.07 -0.75
C ARG A 14 3.96 -12.47 -1.04
N CYS A 15 4.12 -11.15 -1.08
CA CYS A 15 5.43 -10.53 -1.29
C CYS A 15 6.21 -10.41 0.04
N PRO A 16 7.46 -10.91 0.14
CA PRO A 16 8.28 -10.75 1.34
C PRO A 16 8.61 -9.29 1.66
N TYR A 17 8.73 -8.43 0.65
CA TYR A 17 8.91 -6.99 0.85
C TYR A 17 7.66 -6.33 1.43
N ALA A 18 6.49 -6.60 0.84
CA ALA A 18 5.22 -6.05 1.33
C ALA A 18 4.87 -6.57 2.75
N MET A 19 5.23 -7.81 3.07
CA MET A 19 5.10 -8.35 4.44
C MET A 19 5.87 -7.51 5.46
N ARG A 20 7.13 -7.16 5.15
CA ARG A 20 7.95 -6.31 6.02
C ARG A 20 7.40 -4.90 6.15
N ALA A 21 6.89 -4.31 5.07
CA ALA A 21 6.25 -3.00 5.11
C ALA A 21 5.02 -2.99 6.05
N ARG A 22 4.15 -4.00 5.95
CA ARG A 22 3.00 -4.15 6.87
C ARG A 22 3.43 -4.27 8.32
N LEU A 23 4.44 -5.09 8.60
CA LEU A 23 4.98 -5.24 9.96
C LEU A 23 5.52 -3.92 10.50
N ALA A 24 6.29 -3.18 9.70
CA ALA A 24 6.85 -1.89 10.11
C ALA A 24 5.76 -0.85 10.42
N LEU A 25 4.69 -0.80 9.62
CA LEU A 25 3.55 0.09 9.85
C LEU A 25 2.81 -0.27 11.14
N THR A 26 2.59 -1.58 11.39
CA THR A 26 2.00 -2.04 12.65
C THR A 26 2.84 -1.67 13.86
N VAL A 27 4.16 -1.89 13.82
CA VAL A 27 5.07 -1.58 14.95
C VAL A 27 5.19 -0.07 15.19
N SER A 28 5.11 0.75 14.14
CA SER A 28 5.20 2.22 14.25
C SER A 28 3.88 2.89 14.64
N GLY A 29 2.76 2.15 14.68
CA GLY A 29 1.44 2.71 14.99
C GLY A 29 0.90 3.66 13.92
N VAL A 30 1.44 3.62 12.69
CA VAL A 30 1.01 4.49 11.59
C VAL A 30 -0.30 3.98 11.00
N ALA A 31 -1.36 4.79 11.10
CA ALA A 31 -2.64 4.49 10.49
C ALA A 31 -2.57 4.66 8.96
N CYS A 32 -2.93 3.61 8.23
CA CYS A 32 -3.04 3.61 6.77
C CYS A 32 -4.10 2.62 6.33
N GLU A 33 -4.69 2.87 5.15
CA GLU A 33 -5.56 1.92 4.48
C GLU A 33 -4.71 0.90 3.72
N GLN A 34 -4.90 -0.39 3.97
CA GLN A 34 -4.20 -1.43 3.21
C GLN A 34 -5.04 -1.85 2.01
N ARG A 35 -4.51 -1.69 0.81
CA ARG A 35 -5.15 -2.08 -0.44
C ARG A 35 -4.39 -3.23 -1.09
N GLU A 36 -5.00 -4.41 -1.09
CA GLU A 36 -4.43 -5.58 -1.77
C GLU A 36 -4.49 -5.40 -3.29
N VAL A 37 -3.39 -5.73 -3.99
CA VAL A 37 -3.29 -5.61 -5.45
C VAL A 37 -2.81 -6.90 -6.08
N ALA A 38 -3.30 -7.20 -7.29
CA ALA A 38 -2.73 -8.21 -8.15
C ALA A 38 -1.60 -7.57 -8.99
N LEU A 39 -0.41 -8.18 -9.01
CA LEU A 39 0.71 -7.62 -9.77
C LEU A 39 0.49 -7.69 -11.30
N SER A 40 -0.38 -8.59 -11.76
CA SER A 40 -0.81 -8.72 -13.15
C SER A 40 -1.83 -7.66 -13.58
N ASP A 41 -2.56 -7.07 -12.62
CA ASP A 41 -3.61 -6.09 -12.88
C ASP A 41 -3.51 -4.96 -11.85
N LYS A 42 -2.59 -4.04 -12.11
CA LYS A 42 -2.26 -2.95 -11.20
C LYS A 42 -3.30 -1.83 -11.34
N PRO A 43 -3.90 -1.34 -10.25
CA PRO A 43 -4.85 -0.24 -10.31
C PRO A 43 -4.24 1.02 -10.93
N ALA A 44 -5.02 1.73 -11.77
CA ALA A 44 -4.57 2.97 -12.40
C ALA A 44 -4.12 4.03 -11.36
N ALA A 45 -4.81 4.11 -10.22
CA ALA A 45 -4.42 5.00 -9.11
C ALA A 45 -3.03 4.66 -8.54
N MET A 46 -2.65 3.38 -8.49
CA MET A 46 -1.31 2.96 -8.05
C MET A 46 -0.24 3.38 -9.06
N LEU A 47 -0.53 3.23 -10.35
CA LEU A 47 0.39 3.62 -11.42
C LEU A 47 0.55 5.14 -11.54
N ALA A 48 -0.52 5.90 -11.29
CA ALA A 48 -0.46 7.35 -11.22
C ALA A 48 0.40 7.83 -10.05
N ALA A 49 0.30 7.18 -8.88
CA ALA A 49 1.11 7.50 -7.71
C ALA A 49 2.57 6.99 -7.83
N SER A 50 2.78 5.84 -8.48
CA SER A 50 4.09 5.23 -8.70
C SER A 50 4.15 4.62 -10.10
N PRO A 51 4.72 5.33 -11.09
CA PRO A 51 4.80 4.85 -12.47
C PRO A 51 5.58 3.54 -12.64
N LYS A 52 6.49 3.22 -11.70
CA LYS A 52 7.19 1.93 -11.67
C LYS A 52 6.27 0.77 -11.29
N GLY A 53 5.15 1.04 -10.62
CA GLY A 53 4.14 0.06 -10.23
C GLY A 53 4.68 -1.02 -9.31
N THR A 54 5.64 -0.70 -8.44
CA THR A 54 6.17 -1.61 -7.42
C THR A 54 5.38 -1.48 -6.13
N VAL A 55 5.27 -2.58 -5.38
CA VAL A 55 4.73 -2.63 -4.01
C VAL A 55 5.84 -2.84 -3.00
#